data_AF-X0SKB3-F1
#
_entry.id   AF-X0SKB3-F1
#
_cell.length_a   1.000
_cell.length_b   1.000
_cell.length_c   1.000
_cell.angle_alpha   90.00
_cell.angle_beta   90.00
_cell.angle_gamma   90.00
#
_symmetry.space_group_name_H-M   'P 1'
#
loop_
_entity.id
_entity.type
_entity.pdbx_description
1 polymer ?
#
loop_
_entity_poly.entity_id
_entity_poly.type
_entity_poly.pdbx_seq_one_letter_code
_entity_poly.pdbx_strand_id
1 'polypeptide(L)'
;MVKVASSFNVGDRENITVEKLLEIVERMYTDLAEAVNSKPSFHKRITDGQTDDTFLPDGDINLNTTTDKVEMLTEHIDPTTVQWTQLS
;
A
#
# COMPACT_ATOMS: atom_id res chain seq x y z
N MET A 1 -2.85 0.57 -3.88
CA MET A 1 -2.17 1.83 -3.49
C MET A 1 -1.26 1.55 -2.29
N VAL A 2 0.03 1.35 -2.59
CA VAL A 2 1.06 1.16 -1.55
C VAL A 2 1.11 2.40 -0.65
N LYS A 3 1.20 2.20 0.67
CA LYS A 3 1.39 3.29 1.63
C LYS A 3 2.72 3.99 1.35
N VAL A 4 2.64 5.24 0.90
CA VAL A 4 3.81 6.10 0.75
C VAL A 4 4.26 6.50 2.15
N ALA A 5 5.49 6.15 2.54
CA ALA A 5 6.05 6.57 3.80
C ALA A 5 6.08 8.11 3.88
N SER A 6 5.54 8.68 4.95
CA SER A 6 5.54 10.14 5.17
C SER A 6 6.92 10.70 5.53
N SER A 7 7.89 9.82 5.81
CA SER A 7 9.25 10.18 6.19
C SER A 7 10.25 9.28 5.49
N PHE A 8 11.35 9.87 5.01
CA PHE A 8 12.49 9.15 4.46
C PHE A 8 13.68 9.26 5.42
N ASN A 9 14.30 8.13 5.77
CA ASN A 9 15.47 8.13 6.63
C ASN A 9 16.72 8.46 5.81
N VAL A 10 17.31 9.62 6.10
CA VAL A 10 18.44 10.19 5.38
C VAL A 10 19.79 9.76 6.00
N GLY A 11 19.78 9.17 7.19
CA GLY A 11 21.01 8.79 7.91
C GLY A 11 21.73 10.00 8.52
N ASP A 12 23.06 10.04 8.39
CA ASP A 12 23.90 11.14 8.89
C ASP A 12 23.72 12.41 8.03
N ARG A 13 22.99 13.38 8.58
CA ARG A 13 22.68 14.64 7.91
C ARG A 13 23.85 15.64 7.96
N GLU A 14 24.76 15.51 8.92
CA GLU A 14 25.84 16.48 9.13
C GLU A 14 27.00 16.28 8.15
N ASN A 15 27.21 15.03 7.70
CA ASN A 15 28.28 14.67 6.78
C ASN A 15 27.80 14.30 5.36
N ILE A 16 26.61 14.74 4.96
CA ILE A 16 26.05 14.39 3.65
C ILE A 16 26.70 15.23 2.54
N THR A 17 27.15 14.57 1.47
CA THR A 17 27.61 15.26 0.26
C THR A 17 26.42 15.60 -0.64
N VAL A 18 26.62 16.54 -1.57
CA VAL A 18 25.59 16.93 -2.55
C VAL A 18 25.20 15.75 -3.44
N GLU A 19 26.17 14.93 -3.85
CA GLU A 19 25.94 13.73 -4.66
C GLU A 19 25.06 12.74 -3.89
N LYS A 20 25.33 12.55 -2.58
CA LYS A 20 24.53 11.63 -1.77
C LYS A 20 23.11 12.13 -1.57
N LEU A 21 22.94 13.45 -1.44
CA LEU A 21 21.61 14.07 -1.38
C LEU A 21 20.82 13.83 -2.66
N LEU A 22 21.46 13.96 -3.84
CA LEU A 22 20.82 13.69 -5.13
C LEU A 22 20.35 12.23 -5.24
N GLU A 23 21.19 11.26 -4.91
CA GLU A 23 20.81 9.84 -4.90
C GLU A 23 19.59 9.56 -4.00
N ILE A 24 19.56 10.20 -2.82
CA ILE A 24 18.45 10.07 -1.88
C ILE A 24 17.16 10.62 -2.47
N VAL A 25 17.21 11.78 -3.12
CA VAL A 25 16.06 12.39 -3.78
C VAL A 25 15.57 11.55 -4.95
N GLU A 26 16.47 11.05 -5.81
CA GLU A 26 16.12 10.17 -6.92
C GLU A 26 15.44 8.89 -6.43
N ARG A 27 15.95 8.29 -5.35
CA ARG A 27 15.34 7.13 -4.73
C ARG A 27 13.96 7.44 -4.18
N MET A 28 13.79 8.57 -3.47
CA MET A 28 12.47 8.99 -2.98
C MET A 28 11.44 9.15 -4.11
N TYR A 29 11.83 9.75 -5.23
CA TYR A 29 10.93 9.89 -6.38
C TYR A 29 10.63 8.55 -7.06
N THR A 30 11.61 7.64 -7.10
CA THR A 30 11.41 6.28 -7.64
C THR A 30 10.42 5.51 -6.77
N ASP A 31 10.63 5.48 -5.45
CA ASP A 31 9.75 4.81 -4.49
C ASP A 31 8.33 5.39 -4.56
N LEU A 32 8.19 6.72 -4.72
CA LEU A 32 6.90 7.37 -4.90
C LEU A 32 6.23 6.96 -6.21
N ALA A 33 6.98 6.97 -7.32
CA ALA A 33 6.47 6.57 -8.63
C ALA A 33 6.01 5.11 -8.64
N GLU A 34 6.75 4.21 -7.98
CA GLU A 34 6.36 2.81 -7.82
C GLU A 34 5.08 2.68 -6.98
N ALA A 35 4.99 3.39 -5.85
CA ALA A 35 3.83 3.33 -4.99
C ALA A 35 2.55 3.86 -5.67
N VAL A 36 2.66 4.97 -6.39
CA VAL A 36 1.53 5.57 -7.14
C VAL A 36 1.12 4.71 -8.33
N ASN A 37 2.07 4.15 -9.07
CA ASN A 37 1.78 3.33 -10.25
C ASN A 37 1.51 1.84 -9.91
N SER A 38 1.65 1.45 -8.65
CA SER A 38 1.35 0.09 -8.20
C SER A 38 -0.10 -0.26 -8.54
N LYS A 39 -0.28 -1.29 -9.37
CA LYS A 39 -1.61 -1.82 -9.64
C LYS A 39 -2.11 -2.54 -8.38
N PRO A 40 -3.40 -2.42 -8.05
CA PRO A 40 -3.96 -3.18 -6.94
C PRO A 40 -3.85 -4.67 -7.21
N SER A 41 -3.54 -5.45 -6.17
CA SER A 41 -3.53 -6.91 -6.26
C SER A 41 -4.96 -7.44 -6.18
N PHE A 42 -5.20 -8.58 -6.82
CA PHE A 42 -6.49 -9.26 -6.78
C PHE A 42 -6.41 -10.52 -5.92
N HIS A 43 -7.29 -10.60 -4.93
CA HIS A 43 -7.44 -11.72 -4.02
C HIS A 43 -8.75 -12.43 -4.34
N LYS A 44 -8.68 -13.66 -4.88
CA LYS A 44 -9.86 -14.47 -5.16
C LYS A 44 -10.12 -15.42 -3.99
N ARG A 45 -11.27 -15.27 -3.33
CA ARG A 45 -11.61 -15.98 -2.09
C ARG A 45 -13.07 -16.41 -2.10
N ILE A 46 -13.44 -17.33 -1.20
CA ILE A 46 -14.83 -17.78 -0.98
C ILE A 46 -15.51 -17.07 0.21
N THR A 47 -14.74 -16.26 0.94
CA THR A 47 -15.19 -15.49 2.11
C THR A 47 -14.95 -14.01 1.90
N ASP A 48 -15.72 -13.19 2.60
CA ASP A 48 -15.54 -11.75 2.68
C ASP A 48 -14.37 -11.41 3.59
N GLY A 49 -13.34 -10.71 3.09
CA GLY A 49 -12.16 -10.34 3.85
C GLY A 49 -11.50 -11.50 4.63
N GLN A 50 -10.42 -11.20 5.32
CA GLN A 50 -9.75 -12.06 6.29
C GLN A 50 -9.09 -11.17 7.36
N THR A 51 -8.91 -11.70 8.57
CA THR A 51 -8.30 -10.95 9.69
C THR A 51 -6.83 -10.57 9.44
N ASP A 52 -6.14 -11.31 8.59
CA ASP A 52 -4.76 -11.02 8.16
C ASP A 52 -4.69 -10.03 6.99
N ASP A 53 -5.83 -9.49 6.53
CA ASP A 53 -5.85 -8.44 5.50
C ASP A 53 -5.23 -7.12 5.96
N THR A 54 -4.91 -6.99 7.25
CA THR A 54 -4.17 -5.86 7.83
C THR A 54 -2.77 -5.67 7.27
N PHE A 55 -2.24 -6.68 6.59
CA PHE A 55 -0.95 -6.61 5.88
C PHE A 55 -1.10 -6.24 4.41
N LEU A 56 -2.33 -6.22 3.87
CA LEU A 56 -2.56 -5.86 2.48
C LEU A 56 -2.51 -4.34 2.32
N PRO A 57 -2.01 -3.83 1.17
CA PRO A 57 -2.04 -2.42 0.89
C PRO A 57 -3.48 -1.94 0.60
N ASP A 58 -3.76 -0.68 0.94
CA ASP A 58 -5.02 -0.03 0.56
C ASP A 58 -5.21 -0.09 -0.96
N GLY A 59 -6.44 -0.23 -1.43
CA GLY A 59 -6.79 -0.35 -2.84
C GLY A 59 -6.73 -1.78 -3.41
N ASP A 60 -6.20 -2.76 -2.67
CA ASP A 60 -6.30 -4.17 -3.08
C ASP A 60 -7.76 -4.61 -3.22
N ILE A 61 -7.99 -5.57 -4.13
CA ILE A 61 -9.33 -6.00 -4.51
C ILE A 61 -9.60 -7.43 -4.02
N ASN A 62 -10.68 -7.61 -3.29
CA ASN A 62 -11.22 -8.91 -2.92
C ASN A 62 -12.35 -9.29 -3.88
N LEU A 63 -12.27 -10.50 -4.43
CA LEU A 63 -13.28 -11.10 -5.29
C LEU A 63 -13.86 -12.31 -4.55
N ASN A 64 -15.06 -12.18 -4.01
CA ASN A 64 -15.76 -13.29 -3.39
C ASN A 64 -16.46 -14.13 -4.46
N THR A 65 -15.95 -15.33 -4.73
CA THR A 65 -16.48 -16.22 -5.78
C THR A 65 -17.75 -16.97 -5.38
N THR A 66 -18.20 -16.85 -4.12
CA THR A 66 -19.45 -17.47 -3.63
C THR A 66 -20.62 -16.50 -3.70
N THR A 67 -20.37 -15.21 -3.48
CA THR A 67 -21.39 -14.16 -3.52
C THR A 67 -21.29 -13.26 -4.76
N ASP A 68 -20.27 -13.47 -5.60
CA ASP A 68 -19.88 -12.62 -6.73
C ASP A 68 -19.61 -11.15 -6.35
N LYS A 69 -19.38 -10.89 -5.06
CA LYS A 69 -19.10 -9.57 -4.53
C LYS A 69 -17.68 -9.13 -4.86
N VAL A 70 -17.53 -7.88 -5.28
CA VAL A 70 -16.23 -7.24 -5.51
C VAL A 70 -16.04 -6.14 -4.49
N GLU A 71 -14.93 -6.15 -3.78
CA GLU A 71 -14.63 -5.17 -2.73
C GLU A 71 -13.22 -4.62 -2.87
N MET A 72 -13.01 -3.39 -2.41
CA MET A 72 -11.71 -2.74 -2.33
C MET A 72 -11.37 -2.45 -0.88
N LEU A 73 -10.13 -2.75 -0.48
CA LEU A 73 -9.63 -2.37 0.84
C LEU A 73 -9.49 -0.85 0.85
N THR A 74 -10.31 -0.15 1.62
CA THR A 74 -10.35 1.32 1.62
C THR A 74 -9.61 1.93 2.79
N GLU A 75 -9.51 1.22 3.91
CA GLU A 75 -8.94 1.77 5.14
C GLU A 75 -8.43 0.68 6.08
N HIS A 76 -7.37 1.00 6.82
CA HIS A 76 -6.95 0.27 8.00
C HIS A 76 -7.43 1.01 9.24
N ILE A 77 -8.52 0.55 9.85
CA ILE A 77 -9.14 1.19 11.01
C ILE A 77 -8.20 1.10 12.22
N ASP A 78 -7.59 -0.07 12.42
CA ASP A 78 -6.63 -0.35 13.48
C ASP A 78 -5.62 -1.42 13.02
N PRO A 79 -4.58 -1.77 13.80
CA PRO A 79 -3.58 -2.76 13.41
C PRO A 79 -4.11 -4.18 13.16
N THR A 80 -5.38 -4.45 13.50
CA THR A 80 -6.06 -5.75 13.42
C THR A 80 -7.33 -5.73 12.57
N THR A 81 -7.78 -4.54 12.14
CA THR A 81 -9.05 -4.35 11.43
C THR A 81 -8.87 -3.50 10.19
N VAL A 82 -9.39 -3.99 9.07
CA VAL A 82 -9.49 -3.25 7.81
C VAL A 82 -10.93 -3.10 7.38
N GLN A 83 -11.19 -2.05 6.61
CA GLN A 83 -12.47 -1.80 5.98
C GLN A 83 -12.41 -2.11 4.49
N TRP A 84 -13.30 -3.00 4.07
CA TRP A 84 -13.59 -3.28 2.68
C TRP A 84 -14.83 -2.49 2.24
N THR A 85 -14.74 -1.81 1.10
CA THR A 85 -15.87 -1.12 0.47
C THR A 85 -16.28 -1.89 -0.78
N GLN A 86 -17.56 -2.28 -0.85
CA GLN A 86 -18.10 -2.98 -2.01
C GLN A 86 -18.12 -2.06 -3.24
N LEU A 87 -17.62 -2.59 -4.36
CA LEU A 87 -17.61 -1.95 -5.67
C LEU A 87 -18.71 -2.46 -6.60
N SER A 88 -19.06 -3.75 -6.48
CA SER A 88 -20.11 -4.42 -7.26
C SER A 88 -20.73 -5.57 -6.49
#